data_AF-A0A2V9SR55-F1
#
_entry.id   AF-A0A2V9SR55-F1
#
_cell.length_a   1.000
_cell.length_b   1.000
_cell.length_c   1.000
_cell.angle_alpha   90.00
_cell.angle_beta   90.00
_cell.angle_gamma   90.00
#
_symmetry.space_group_name_H-M   'P 1'
#
loop_
_entity.id
_entity.type
_entity.pdbx_description
1 polymer ?
#
loop_
_entity_poly.entity_id
_entity_poly.type
_entity_poly.pdbx_seq_one_letter_code
_entity_poly.pdbx_strand_id
1 'polypeptide(L)' 'MPKMKTHKGAAKRFKKTASGKVKRGHSHLRHILTSKAHKRKRK' A
#
# COMPACT_ATOMS: atom_id res chain seq x y z
N MET A 1 7.90 -27.40 -17.31
CA MET A 1 6.83 -26.41 -16.98
C MET A 1 7.46 -25.23 -16.22
N PRO A 2 7.34 -23.99 -16.70
CA PRO A 2 7.95 -22.84 -16.04
C PRO A 2 7.18 -22.44 -14.78
N LYS A 3 7.89 -22.15 -13.68
CA LYS A 3 7.30 -21.63 -12.44
C LYS A 3 6.75 -20.22 -12.66
N MET A 4 5.59 -19.92 -12.07
CA MET A 4 5.02 -18.57 -12.08
C MET A 4 6.00 -17.54 -11.50
N LYS A 5 6.20 -16.43 -12.22
CA LYS A 5 7.06 -15.33 -11.76
C LYS A 5 6.28 -14.43 -10.79
N THR A 6 6.99 -13.92 -9.78
CA THR A 6 6.39 -12.99 -8.83
C THR A 6 6.21 -11.62 -9.46
N HIS A 7 5.01 -11.06 -9.38
CA HIS A 7 4.75 -9.69 -9.83
C HIS A 7 5.44 -8.69 -8.88
N LYS A 8 6.65 -8.27 -9.25
CA LYS A 8 7.52 -7.44 -8.39
C LYS A 8 6.87 -6.10 -8.00
N GLY A 9 6.05 -5.52 -8.87
CA GLY A 9 5.33 -4.28 -8.57
C GLY A 9 4.31 -4.42 -7.44
N ALA A 10 3.69 -5.60 -7.31
CA ALA A 10 2.74 -5.90 -6.23
C ALA A 10 3.48 -6.27 -4.95
N ALA A 11 4.52 -7.10 -5.05
CA ALA A 11 5.34 -7.51 -3.91
C ALA A 11 5.96 -6.31 -3.14
N LYS A 12 6.30 -5.22 -3.85
CA LYS A 12 6.80 -3.98 -3.24
C LYS A 12 5.73 -3.16 -2.50
N ARG A 13 4.45 -3.31 -2.86
CA ARG A 13 3.34 -2.43 -2.39
C ARG A 13 2.40 -3.11 -1.39
N PHE A 14 2.28 -4.43 -1.45
CA PHE A 14 1.29 -5.21 -0.72
C PHE A 14 1.94 -6.29 0.12
N LYS A 15 1.45 -6.47 1.35
CA LYS A 15 1.86 -7.55 2.25
C LYS A 15 0.66 -8.41 2.61
N LYS A 16 0.84 -9.74 2.67
CA LYS A 16 -0.18 -10.65 3.19
C LYS A 16 -0.11 -10.69 4.72
N THR A 17 -1.25 -10.62 5.39
CA THR A 17 -1.37 -10.84 6.84
C THR A 17 -1.44 -12.34 7.12
N ALA A 18 -1.23 -12.74 8.38
CA ALA A 18 -1.36 -14.14 8.79
C ALA A 18 -2.76 -14.71 8.52
N SER A 19 -3.79 -13.87 8.58
CA SER A 19 -5.18 -14.21 8.23
C SER A 19 -5.48 -14.22 6.72
N GLY A 20 -4.48 -14.08 5.85
CA GLY A 20 -4.64 -14.11 4.40
C GLY A 20 -5.14 -12.80 3.76
N LYS A 21 -5.46 -11.77 4.57
CA LYS A 21 -5.84 -10.44 4.06
C LYS A 21 -4.64 -9.68 3.51
N VAL A 22 -4.91 -8.64 2.69
CA VAL A 22 -3.86 -7.80 2.09
C VAL A 22 -3.76 -6.46 2.81
N LYS A 23 -2.57 -6.16 3.34
CA LYS A 23 -2.22 -4.86 3.92
C LYS A 23 -1.56 -3.97 2.87
N ARG A 24 -1.95 -2.69 2.85
CA ARG A 24 -1.39 -1.63 2.00
C ARG A 24 -1.29 -0.30 2.74
N GLY A 25 -0.46 0.61 2.24
CA GLY A 25 -0.45 2.01 2.67
C GLY A 25 -1.63 2.81 2.09
N HIS A 26 -2.05 3.86 2.80
CA HIS A 26 -3.05 4.80 2.29
C HIS A 26 -2.43 5.73 1.22
N SER A 27 -3.21 6.08 0.19
CA SER A 27 -2.80 7.01 -0.86
C SER A 27 -2.94 8.47 -0.40
N HIS A 28 -2.38 9.41 -1.20
CA HIS A 28 -2.50 10.86 -1.01
C HIS A 28 -1.83 11.46 0.24
N LEU A 29 -0.87 10.75 0.83
CA LEU A 29 -0.07 11.22 1.98
C LEU A 29 1.40 11.52 1.62
N ARG A 30 1.72 11.65 0.33
CA ARG A 30 3.11 11.87 -0.14
C ARG A 30 3.45 13.32 -0.46
N HIS A 31 2.51 14.09 -1.01
CA HIS A 31 2.70 15.50 -1.35
C HIS A 31 1.40 16.29 -1.19
N ILE A 32 1.52 17.63 -1.14
CA ILE A 32 0.42 18.59 -0.90
C ILE A 32 -0.31 18.23 0.41
N LEU A 33 0.42 18.31 1.52
CA LEU A 33 -0.11 18.02 2.86
C LEU A 33 -0.50 19.29 3.62
N THR A 34 0.03 20.44 3.19
CA THR A 34 -0.24 21.76 3.78
C THR A 34 -1.71 22.13 3.67
N SER A 35 -2.32 21.98 2.49
CA SER A 35 -3.73 22.29 2.25
C SER A 35 -4.71 21.23 2.76
N LYS A 36 -4.22 20.08 3.24
CA LYS A 36 -5.08 19.00 3.76
C LYS A 36 -5.31 19.16 5.26
N ALA A 37 -6.56 19.06 5.67
CA ALA A 37 -6.95 19.05 7.08
C ALA A 37 -6.21 17.97 7.88
N HIS A 38 -5.88 18.26 9.14
CA HIS A 38 -5.17 17.33 10.03
C HIS A 38 -5.90 15.99 10.19
N LYS A 39 -7.24 15.99 10.24
CA LYS A 39 -8.06 14.77 10.30
C LYS A 39 -7.83 13.85 9.10
N ARG A 40 -7.63 14.40 7.89
CA ARG A 40 -7.37 13.62 6.66
C ARG A 40 -5.97 13.02 6.65
N LYS A 41 -4.98 13.73 7.21
CA LYS A 41 -3.58 13.26 7.25
C LYS A 41 -3.37 12.11 8.25
N ARG A 42 -4.20 12.03 9.29
CA ARG A 42 -4.11 11.02 10.35
C ARG A 42 -4.73 9.67 9.98
N LYS A 43 -5.74 9.67 9.10
CA LYS A 43 -6.42 8.46 8.62
C LYS A 43 -5.57 7.75 7.56
#